data_AF-A0A967NA58-F1
#
_entry.id   AF-A0A967NA58-F1
#
_cell.length_a   1.000
_cell.length_b   1.000
_cell.length_c   1.000
_cell.angle_alpha   90.00
_cell.angle_beta   90.00
_cell.angle_gamma   90.00
#
_symmetry.space_group_name_H-M   'P 1'
#
loop_
_entity.id
_entity.type
_entity.pdbx_description
1 polymer ?
#
loop_
_entity_poly.entity_id
_entity_poly.type
_entity_poly.pdbx_seq_one_letter_code
_entity_poly.pdbx_strand_id
1 'polypeptide(L)'
;VDVGRRDGVRPGAPVIMEEGLVGVIRDAGEHTSIGMDWTHPDFRASAMSLDGEAYGIVEPRRGDFREVDRLQLSGAPYHSPLDTGSMLVTSGRGGVYPRGIPIGTVEGLADAEGGWRKSYWIRPAVRVGTVTHVLVEVPGAVDDPRDMAEAMLDSAGLEVAPGPLAGPDSGVELREPDSVPPPSEGEPADDGENDDGAPPQGSGGR
;
A
#
# COMPACT_ATOMS: atom_id res chain seq x y z
N VAL A 1 18.48 -11.84 -2.96
CA VAL A 1 17.60 -12.47 -3.96
C VAL A 1 18.32 -12.47 -5.30
N ASP A 2 18.05 -13.46 -6.12
CA ASP A 2 18.65 -13.76 -7.43
C ASP A 2 17.98 -13.02 -8.60
N VAL A 3 17.32 -11.90 -8.29
CA VAL A 3 16.71 -10.95 -9.23
C VAL A 3 17.21 -9.53 -8.95
N GLY A 4 17.34 -8.71 -9.99
CA GLY A 4 17.89 -7.36 -9.96
C GLY A 4 17.10 -6.35 -10.78
N ARG A 5 17.72 -5.19 -11.06
CA ARG A 5 17.10 -4.10 -11.83
C ARG A 5 16.66 -4.51 -13.23
N ARG A 6 17.35 -5.49 -13.85
CA ARG A 6 16.96 -6.02 -15.16
C ARG A 6 15.63 -6.79 -15.12
N ASP A 7 15.27 -7.30 -13.95
CA ASP A 7 14.00 -7.99 -13.69
C ASP A 7 12.92 -7.03 -13.15
N GLY A 8 13.17 -5.71 -13.20
CA GLY A 8 12.24 -4.68 -12.71
C GLY A 8 12.32 -4.40 -11.21
N VAL A 9 13.22 -5.06 -10.48
CA VAL A 9 13.39 -4.87 -9.03
C VAL A 9 13.95 -3.48 -8.71
N ARG A 10 13.36 -2.83 -7.71
CA ARG A 10 13.79 -1.50 -7.22
C ARG A 10 13.96 -1.51 -5.70
N PRO A 11 14.82 -0.64 -5.14
CA PRO A 11 14.80 -0.38 -3.70
C PRO A 11 13.40 0.00 -3.24
N GLY A 12 12.96 -0.57 -2.11
CA GLY A 12 11.60 -0.45 -1.61
C GLY A 12 10.63 -1.53 -2.10
N ALA A 13 11.02 -2.38 -3.06
CA ALA A 13 10.18 -3.49 -3.51
C ALA A 13 9.87 -4.47 -2.36
N PRO A 14 8.59 -4.75 -2.07
CA PRO A 14 8.20 -5.76 -1.10
C PRO A 14 8.75 -7.15 -1.45
N VAL A 15 9.19 -7.87 -0.42
CA VAL A 15 9.55 -9.28 -0.51
C VAL A 15 8.54 -10.08 0.29
N ILE A 16 7.82 -10.98 -0.38
CA ILE A 16 6.69 -11.72 0.18
C ILE A 16 6.82 -13.22 -0.10
N MET A 17 6.05 -14.00 0.65
CA MET A 17 5.77 -15.41 0.39
C MET A 17 4.30 -15.70 0.71
N GLU A 18 3.86 -16.93 0.51
CA GLU A 18 2.46 -17.35 0.72
C GLU A 18 1.94 -16.95 2.11
N GLU A 19 2.75 -17.13 3.15
CA GLU A 19 2.41 -16.84 4.53
C GLU A 19 2.41 -15.34 4.86
N GLY A 20 3.10 -14.51 4.07
CA GLY A 20 3.09 -13.06 4.26
C GLY A 20 4.40 -12.34 3.99
N LEU A 21 4.55 -11.20 4.66
CA LEU A 21 5.65 -10.27 4.46
C LEU A 21 6.97 -10.82 5.02
N VAL A 22 7.94 -11.01 4.12
CA VAL A 22 9.30 -11.41 4.48
C VAL A 22 10.14 -10.18 4.80
N GLY A 23 10.02 -9.14 3.97
CA GLY A 23 10.90 -7.97 4.04
C GLY A 23 10.71 -6.99 2.89
N VAL A 24 11.78 -6.24 2.60
CA VAL A 24 11.83 -5.23 1.54
C VAL A 24 13.21 -5.21 0.90
N ILE A 25 13.30 -4.92 -0.39
CA ILE A 25 14.58 -4.72 -1.08
C ILE A 25 15.21 -3.41 -0.61
N ARG A 26 16.43 -3.49 -0.08
CA ARG A 26 17.21 -2.32 0.36
C ARG A 26 18.07 -1.76 -0.76
N ASP A 27 18.72 -2.64 -1.51
CA ASP A 27 19.58 -2.28 -2.64
C ASP A 27 19.36 -3.26 -3.80
N ALA A 28 19.36 -2.76 -5.03
CA ALA A 28 19.17 -3.55 -6.23
C ALA A 28 20.34 -3.31 -7.17
N GLY A 29 21.12 -4.37 -7.44
CA GLY A 29 22.13 -4.43 -8.49
C GLY A 29 21.52 -4.83 -9.83
N GLU A 30 22.34 -5.09 -10.85
CA GLU A 30 21.82 -5.43 -12.18
C GLU A 30 21.08 -6.78 -12.22
N HIS A 31 21.64 -7.80 -11.55
CA HIS A 31 21.17 -9.19 -11.60
C HIS A 31 20.79 -9.76 -10.23
N THR A 32 21.16 -9.08 -9.14
CA THR A 32 20.89 -9.53 -7.78
C THR A 32 20.52 -8.33 -6.92
N SER A 33 19.80 -8.59 -5.84
CA SER A 33 19.36 -7.56 -4.90
C SER A 33 19.56 -7.99 -3.45
N ILE A 34 19.82 -7.00 -2.60
CA ILE A 34 20.00 -7.15 -1.16
C ILE A 34 18.69 -6.77 -0.46
N GLY A 35 18.08 -7.74 0.23
CA GLY A 35 16.88 -7.55 1.03
C GLY A 35 17.17 -7.22 2.48
N MET A 36 16.22 -6.55 3.12
CA MET A 36 16.07 -6.37 4.55
C MET A 36 14.84 -7.16 4.99
N ASP A 37 15.04 -8.26 5.71
CA ASP A 37 13.93 -9.03 6.27
C ASP A 37 13.34 -8.37 7.53
N TRP A 38 12.22 -8.91 8.02
CA TRP A 38 11.52 -8.34 9.17
C TRP A 38 12.33 -8.38 10.49
N THR A 39 13.37 -9.20 10.61
CA THR A 39 14.23 -9.28 11.81
C THR A 39 15.27 -8.16 11.85
N HIS A 40 15.51 -7.48 10.73
CA HIS A 40 16.50 -6.42 10.67
C HIS A 40 16.06 -5.23 11.53
N PRO A 41 16.94 -4.63 12.37
CA PRO A 41 16.56 -3.58 13.34
C PRO A 41 15.91 -2.33 12.71
N ASP A 42 16.23 -2.04 11.45
CA ASP A 42 15.65 -0.92 10.69
C ASP A 42 14.35 -1.27 9.95
N PHE A 43 13.90 -2.52 10.00
CA PHE A 43 12.66 -2.92 9.33
C PHE A 43 11.46 -2.20 9.92
N ARG A 44 10.64 -1.61 9.06
CA ARG A 44 9.39 -0.95 9.42
C ARG A 44 8.31 -1.33 8.41
N ALA A 45 7.10 -1.59 8.90
CA ALA A 45 5.92 -1.77 8.07
C ALA A 45 4.71 -1.05 8.68
N SER A 46 3.99 -0.30 7.85
CA SER A 46 2.70 0.26 8.27
C SER A 46 1.67 -0.87 8.29
N ALA A 47 0.99 -1.07 9.42
CA ALA A 47 0.11 -2.20 9.64
C ALA A 47 -1.28 -1.74 10.07
N MET A 48 -2.26 -2.60 9.81
CA MET A 48 -3.64 -2.45 10.25
C MET A 48 -4.26 -3.80 10.61
N SER A 49 -5.33 -3.77 11.41
CA SER A 49 -6.25 -4.91 11.54
C SER A 49 -7.00 -5.16 10.22
N LEU A 50 -7.61 -6.35 10.09
CA LEU A 50 -8.36 -6.72 8.89
C LEU A 50 -9.56 -5.80 8.61
N ASP A 51 -10.23 -5.32 9.65
CA ASP A 51 -11.31 -4.31 9.56
C ASP A 51 -10.79 -2.89 9.28
N GLY A 52 -9.48 -2.65 9.41
CA GLY A 52 -8.83 -1.36 9.23
C GLY A 52 -8.99 -0.38 10.40
N GLU A 53 -9.64 -0.77 11.50
CA GLU A 53 -9.93 0.13 12.62
C GLU A 53 -8.69 0.41 13.50
N ALA A 54 -7.83 -0.59 13.68
CA ALA A 54 -6.56 -0.43 14.36
C ALA A 54 -5.44 -0.27 13.33
N TYR A 55 -4.53 0.67 13.57
CA TYR A 55 -3.37 0.90 12.71
C TYR A 55 -2.14 1.28 13.54
N GLY A 56 -0.95 1.06 12.98
CA GLY A 56 0.30 1.43 13.63
C GLY A 56 1.52 1.09 12.78
N ILE A 57 2.69 1.18 13.38
CA ILE A 57 3.95 0.77 12.75
C ILE A 57 4.44 -0.50 13.43
N VAL A 58 4.75 -1.52 12.63
CA VAL A 58 5.38 -2.75 13.08
C VAL A 58 6.89 -2.60 13.00
N GLU A 59 7.56 -2.94 14.09
CA GLU A 59 9.02 -2.93 14.24
C GLU A 59 9.48 -4.24 14.90
N PRO A 60 10.70 -4.72 14.61
CA PRO A 60 11.22 -5.89 15.30
C PRO A 60 11.66 -5.58 16.72
N ARG A 61 11.49 -6.58 17.58
CA ARG A 61 12.01 -6.64 18.93
C ARG A 61 12.87 -7.89 19.03
N ARG A 62 14.16 -7.64 19.23
CA ARG A 62 15.16 -8.68 19.30
C ARG A 62 15.07 -9.42 20.63
N GLY A 63 15.02 -10.74 20.59
CA GLY A 63 15.20 -11.54 21.80
C GLY A 63 16.65 -11.98 21.98
N ASP A 64 16.90 -12.87 22.94
CA ASP A 64 18.26 -13.39 23.21
C ASP A 64 18.83 -14.17 22.00
N PHE A 65 17.96 -14.79 21.21
CA PHE A 65 18.26 -15.51 19.97
C PHE A 65 17.31 -15.09 18.85
N ARG A 66 17.68 -15.29 17.58
CA ARG A 66 16.84 -14.87 16.44
C ARG A 66 15.49 -15.60 16.40
N GLU A 67 15.44 -16.83 16.89
CA GLU A 67 14.24 -17.67 16.93
C GLU A 67 13.19 -17.14 17.92
N VAL A 68 13.62 -16.30 18.86
CA VAL A 68 12.75 -15.63 19.82
C VAL A 68 12.49 -14.18 19.47
N ASP A 69 12.96 -13.71 18.31
CA ASP A 69 12.59 -12.38 17.81
C ASP A 69 11.06 -12.29 17.67
N ARG A 70 10.55 -11.10 17.96
CA ARG A 70 9.12 -10.76 17.89
C ARG A 70 8.95 -9.51 17.07
N LEU A 71 7.73 -9.29 16.64
CA LEU A 71 7.30 -8.01 16.11
C LEU A 71 6.53 -7.28 17.20
N GLN A 72 6.61 -5.96 17.20
CA GLN A 72 5.78 -5.10 18.03
C GLN A 72 5.05 -4.12 17.13
N LEU A 73 3.72 -4.06 17.26
CA LEU A 73 2.94 -2.97 16.72
C LEU A 73 3.00 -1.81 17.72
N SER A 74 3.45 -0.64 17.26
CA SER A 74 3.50 0.59 18.05
C SER A 74 2.52 1.62 17.50
N GLY A 75 1.80 2.28 18.40
CA GLY A 75 0.98 3.44 18.05
C GLY A 75 -0.48 3.18 17.71
N ALA A 76 -1.02 2.03 18.12
CA ALA A 76 -2.44 1.74 17.98
C ALA A 76 -3.28 2.73 18.81
N PRO A 77 -4.38 3.29 18.26
CA PRO A 77 -5.27 4.17 19.01
C PRO A 77 -5.85 3.49 20.25
N TYR A 78 -5.99 4.23 21.35
CA TYR A 78 -6.56 3.68 22.60
C TYR A 78 -7.97 3.09 22.44
N HIS A 79 -8.80 3.72 21.59
CA HIS A 79 -10.19 3.37 21.33
C HIS A 79 -10.39 2.21 20.36
N SER A 80 -9.31 1.73 19.72
CA SER A 80 -9.32 0.57 18.81
C SER A 80 -8.40 -0.52 19.37
N PRO A 81 -8.79 -1.19 20.48
CA PRO A 81 -7.98 -2.26 21.05
C PRO A 81 -7.88 -3.45 20.10
N LEU A 82 -6.75 -4.14 20.13
CA LEU A 82 -6.55 -5.39 19.42
C LEU A 82 -6.67 -6.56 20.38
N ASP A 83 -7.55 -7.49 20.03
CA ASP A 83 -7.66 -8.76 20.75
C ASP A 83 -6.51 -9.71 20.40
N THR A 84 -6.22 -10.62 21.34
CA THR A 84 -5.27 -11.71 21.08
C THR A 84 -5.82 -12.63 20.00
N GLY A 85 -4.99 -12.99 19.02
CA GLY A 85 -5.43 -13.75 17.85
C GLY A 85 -5.82 -12.90 16.65
N SER A 86 -5.92 -11.57 16.80
CA SER A 86 -6.20 -10.68 15.67
C SER A 86 -5.04 -10.67 14.67
N MET A 87 -5.37 -10.80 13.39
CA MET A 87 -4.40 -10.74 12.30
C MET A 87 -4.10 -9.29 11.92
N LEU A 88 -2.82 -8.99 11.72
CA LEU A 88 -2.35 -7.73 11.17
C LEU A 88 -1.84 -7.92 9.75
N VAL A 89 -2.18 -6.96 8.90
CA VAL A 89 -1.77 -6.89 7.51
C VAL A 89 -1.14 -5.53 7.21
N THR A 90 -0.37 -5.42 6.13
CA THR A 90 0.15 -4.13 5.66
C THR A 90 -1.00 -3.17 5.33
N SER A 91 -0.86 -1.90 5.72
CA SER A 91 -1.93 -0.91 5.57
C SER A 91 -1.92 -0.17 4.22
N GLY A 92 -0.85 -0.27 3.44
CA GLY A 92 -0.64 0.57 2.26
C GLY A 92 -0.09 1.97 2.56
N ARG A 93 -0.13 2.42 3.83
CA ARG A 93 0.30 3.77 4.21
C ARG A 93 1.82 3.92 4.07
N GLY A 94 2.27 5.00 3.46
CA GLY A 94 3.69 5.26 3.20
C GLY A 94 4.19 4.72 1.86
N GLY A 95 3.39 3.94 1.12
CA GLY A 95 3.66 3.58 -0.27
C GLY A 95 4.75 2.54 -0.50
N VAL A 96 5.33 1.95 0.55
CA VAL A 96 6.36 0.91 0.44
C VAL A 96 5.75 -0.47 0.20
N TYR A 97 4.69 -0.80 0.95
CA TYR A 97 4.01 -2.10 0.86
C TYR A 97 2.59 -1.88 0.37
N PRO A 98 2.06 -2.70 -0.56
CA PRO A 98 0.63 -2.74 -0.84
C PRO A 98 -0.18 -3.00 0.41
N ARG A 99 -1.48 -2.71 0.34
CA ARG A 99 -2.41 -3.04 1.41
C ARG A 99 -2.75 -4.53 1.38
N GLY A 100 -2.77 -5.17 2.55
CA GLY A 100 -3.35 -6.50 2.73
C GLY A 100 -2.36 -7.67 2.82
N ILE A 101 -1.05 -7.44 2.83
CA ILE A 101 -0.05 -8.51 2.99
C ILE A 101 0.00 -8.92 4.47
N PRO A 102 -0.17 -10.21 4.82
CA PRO A 102 -0.08 -10.66 6.20
C PRO A 102 1.27 -10.34 6.84
N ILE A 103 1.23 -9.82 8.07
CA ILE A 103 2.44 -9.54 8.87
C ILE A 103 2.54 -10.54 10.02
N GLY A 104 1.43 -10.78 10.72
CA GLY A 104 1.44 -11.61 11.91
C GLY A 104 0.15 -11.56 12.71
N THR A 105 0.18 -12.19 13.88
CA THR A 105 -0.97 -12.32 14.79
C THR A 105 -0.66 -11.70 16.14
N VAL A 106 -1.58 -10.95 16.71
CA VAL A 106 -1.45 -10.34 18.03
C VAL A 106 -1.35 -11.42 19.12
N GLU A 107 -0.28 -11.37 19.92
CA GLU A 107 -0.09 -12.22 21.11
C GLU A 107 -0.59 -11.56 22.40
N GLY A 108 -0.63 -10.23 22.45
CA GLY A 108 -1.14 -9.49 23.60
C GLY A 108 -0.62 -8.06 23.68
N LEU A 109 -1.05 -7.34 24.72
CA LEU A 109 -0.59 -5.98 25.00
C LEU A 109 0.88 -6.00 25.46
N ALA A 110 1.72 -5.19 24.82
CA ALA A 110 3.11 -5.00 25.19
C ALA A 110 3.26 -3.83 26.18
N ASP A 111 2.63 -2.69 25.86
CA ASP A 111 2.66 -1.49 26.69
C ASP A 111 1.44 -0.59 26.39
N ALA A 112 1.10 0.28 27.33
CA ALA A 112 0.07 1.31 27.22
C ALA A 112 0.68 2.68 27.55
N GLU A 113 1.33 3.28 26.55
CA GLU A 113 2.11 4.51 26.70
C GLU A 113 1.18 5.71 26.96
N GLY A 114 1.25 6.26 28.18
CA GLY A 114 0.54 7.48 28.58
C GLY A 114 -1.00 7.43 28.52
N GLY A 115 -1.60 6.24 28.32
CA GLY A 115 -3.05 6.06 28.24
C GLY A 115 -3.70 6.40 26.90
N TRP A 116 -2.94 6.86 25.89
CA TRP A 116 -3.50 7.30 24.59
C TRP A 116 -3.06 6.43 23.41
N ARG A 117 -1.94 5.72 23.54
CA ARG A 117 -1.42 4.79 22.52
C ARG A 117 -1.16 3.43 23.17
N LYS A 118 -1.43 2.37 22.43
CA LYS A 118 -1.14 0.99 22.85
C LYS A 118 -0.11 0.38 21.91
N SER A 119 0.70 -0.50 22.48
CA SER A 119 1.65 -1.33 21.76
C SER A 119 1.30 -2.80 21.98
N TYR A 120 1.46 -3.63 20.96
CA TYR A 120 1.09 -5.05 21.01
C TYR A 120 2.24 -5.93 20.54
N TRP A 121 2.44 -7.04 21.25
CA TRP A 121 3.31 -8.12 20.81
C TRP A 121 2.67 -8.88 19.65
N ILE A 122 3.42 -9.11 18.59
CA ILE A 122 2.97 -9.76 17.37
C ILE A 122 3.86 -10.97 17.09
N ARG A 123 3.21 -12.11 16.87
CA ARG A 123 3.82 -13.31 16.31
C ARG A 123 3.96 -13.13 14.80
N PRO A 124 5.18 -13.14 14.24
CA PRO A 124 5.36 -13.03 12.79
C PRO A 124 4.66 -14.18 12.05
N ALA A 125 4.06 -13.88 10.90
CA ALA A 125 3.48 -14.90 10.02
C ALA A 125 4.58 -15.74 9.34
N VAL A 126 5.69 -15.08 8.98
CA VAL A 126 6.83 -15.70 8.29
C VAL A 126 7.98 -15.99 9.27
N ARG A 127 8.54 -17.20 9.22
CA ARG A 127 9.80 -17.54 9.92
C ARG A 127 10.98 -17.41 8.95
N VAL A 128 11.69 -16.29 8.97
CA VAL A 128 12.77 -15.99 8.00
C VAL A 128 13.88 -17.05 7.95
N GLY A 129 14.18 -17.71 9.06
CA GLY A 129 15.23 -18.74 9.13
C GLY A 129 14.96 -19.99 8.30
N THR A 130 13.73 -20.20 7.83
CA THR A 130 13.33 -21.36 7.01
C THR A 130 12.99 -20.99 5.56
N VAL A 131 13.12 -19.71 5.20
CA VAL A 131 12.74 -19.21 3.87
C VAL A 131 13.80 -19.62 2.84
N THR A 132 13.36 -20.23 1.75
CA THR A 132 14.23 -20.64 0.63
C THR A 132 13.90 -19.88 -0.65
N HIS A 133 12.62 -19.68 -0.93
CA HIS A 133 12.13 -18.97 -2.11
C HIS A 133 11.19 -17.85 -1.67
N VAL A 134 11.24 -16.73 -2.40
CA VAL A 134 10.43 -15.53 -2.15
C VAL A 134 9.98 -14.93 -3.47
N LEU A 135 8.88 -14.19 -3.44
CA LEU A 135 8.45 -13.33 -4.52
C LEU A 135 8.86 -11.88 -4.21
N VAL A 136 9.38 -11.19 -5.22
CA VAL A 136 9.65 -9.75 -5.15
C VAL A 136 8.62 -9.04 -6.00
N GLU A 137 7.90 -8.12 -5.38
CA GLU A 137 6.90 -7.33 -6.09
C GLU A 137 7.57 -6.23 -6.91
N VAL A 138 7.28 -6.21 -8.21
CA VAL A 138 7.83 -5.22 -9.15
C VAL A 138 6.72 -4.32 -9.69
N PRO A 139 6.97 -3.00 -9.82
CA PRO A 139 5.97 -2.08 -10.38
C PRO A 139 5.58 -2.46 -11.81
N GLY A 140 4.28 -2.39 -12.13
CA GLY A 140 3.76 -2.62 -13.49
C GLY A 140 3.56 -4.09 -13.88
N ALA A 141 3.63 -5.03 -12.93
CA ALA A 141 3.28 -6.43 -13.20
C ALA A 141 1.76 -6.68 -13.33
N VAL A 142 0.92 -5.71 -12.99
CA VAL A 142 -0.55 -5.84 -13.03
C VAL A 142 -1.20 -4.46 -13.12
N ASP A 143 -1.33 -3.94 -14.33
CA ASP A 143 -2.29 -2.88 -14.64
C ASP A 143 -3.39 -3.37 -15.64
N ASP A 144 -3.14 -4.43 -16.43
CA ASP A 144 -4.13 -5.06 -17.33
C ASP A 144 -4.23 -6.59 -17.11
N PRO A 145 -5.44 -7.17 -16.93
CA PRO A 145 -5.63 -8.63 -16.88
C PRO A 145 -5.14 -9.40 -18.13
N ARG A 146 -4.91 -8.73 -19.26
CA ARG A 146 -4.26 -9.30 -20.44
C ARG A 146 -2.76 -9.49 -20.25
N ASP A 147 -2.10 -8.55 -19.56
CA ASP A 147 -0.68 -8.66 -19.22
C ASP A 147 -0.44 -9.85 -18.28
N MET A 148 -1.40 -10.15 -17.39
CA MET A 148 -1.37 -11.36 -16.56
C MET A 148 -1.44 -12.64 -17.40
N ALA A 149 -2.32 -12.68 -18.40
CA ALA A 149 -2.45 -13.84 -19.28
C ALA A 149 -1.17 -14.03 -20.11
N GLU A 150 -0.59 -12.96 -20.64
CA GLU A 150 0.67 -13.01 -21.39
C GLU A 150 1.86 -13.41 -20.50
N ALA A 151 1.99 -12.85 -19.30
CA ALA A 151 3.03 -13.23 -18.34
C ALA A 151 2.88 -14.68 -17.85
N MET A 152 1.64 -15.15 -17.65
CA MET A 152 1.36 -16.56 -17.34
C MET A 152 1.69 -17.50 -18.51
N LEU A 153 1.48 -17.06 -19.75
CA LEU A 153 1.82 -17.85 -20.95
C LEU A 153 3.34 -17.90 -21.18
N ASP A 154 4.05 -16.79 -20.96
CA ASP A 154 5.51 -16.71 -21.08
C ASP A 154 6.22 -17.54 -20.01
N SER A 155 5.78 -17.43 -18.75
CA SER A 155 6.29 -18.26 -17.65
C SER A 155 5.97 -19.76 -17.80
N ALA A 156 4.96 -20.12 -18.59
CA ALA A 156 4.64 -21.50 -18.96
C ALA A 156 5.45 -22.02 -20.17
N GLY A 157 6.28 -21.19 -20.81
CA GLY A 157 7.12 -21.58 -21.96
C GLY A 157 6.33 -21.95 -23.22
N LEU A 158 5.10 -21.44 -23.38
CA LEU A 158 4.27 -21.66 -24.57
C LEU A 158 4.50 -20.51 -25.57
N GLU A 159 5.27 -20.78 -26.61
CA GLU A 159 5.55 -19.82 -27.68
C GLU A 159 4.25 -19.39 -28.38
N VAL A 160 3.86 -18.12 -28.24
CA VAL A 160 2.72 -17.55 -28.97
C VAL A 160 3.18 -17.26 -30.39
N ALA A 161 2.74 -18.07 -31.35
CA ALA A 161 2.97 -17.82 -32.76
C ALA A 161 2.46 -16.41 -33.14
N PRO A 162 3.20 -15.62 -33.92
CA PRO A 162 2.77 -14.28 -34.30
C PRO A 162 1.44 -14.37 -35.07
N GLY A 163 0.41 -13.71 -34.52
CA GLY A 163 -0.88 -13.55 -35.20
C GLY A 163 -0.71 -12.84 -36.55
N PRO A 164 -1.63 -13.06 -37.51
CA PRO A 164 -1.45 -12.59 -38.87
C PRO A 164 -1.37 -11.05 -38.89
N LEU A 165 -0.35 -10.55 -39.59
CA LEU A 165 -0.21 -9.14 -39.97
C LEU A 165 -1.52 -8.66 -40.61
N ALA A 166 -2.18 -7.69 -39.97
CA ALA A 166 -3.32 -6.99 -40.55
C ALA A 166 -2.85 -6.22 -41.81
N GLY A 167 -3.35 -6.65 -42.97
CA GLY A 167 -3.31 -5.87 -44.21
C GLY A 167 -4.37 -4.77 -44.21
N PRO A 168 -4.22 -3.75 -45.07
CA PRO A 168 -4.95 -2.48 -44.96
C PRO A 168 -6.38 -2.54 -45.54
N ASP A 169 -7.18 -1.58 -45.09
CA ASP A 169 -8.51 -1.18 -45.58
C ASP A 169 -9.71 -2.09 -45.30
N SER A 170 -10.45 -1.72 -44.26
CA SER A 170 -11.91 -1.68 -44.33
C SER A 170 -12.40 -0.46 -43.54
N GLY A 171 -12.81 0.57 -44.29
CA GLY A 171 -13.30 1.84 -43.77
C GLY A 171 -14.48 1.67 -42.83
N VAL A 172 -14.36 2.33 -41.68
CA VAL A 172 -15.49 2.67 -40.83
C VAL A 172 -15.56 4.19 -40.82
N GLU A 173 -16.59 4.71 -41.49
CA GLU A 173 -16.93 6.12 -41.53
C GLU A 173 -17.34 6.57 -40.11
N LEU A 174 -16.49 7.37 -39.48
CA LEU A 174 -16.81 8.04 -38.22
C LEU A 174 -17.88 9.11 -38.51
N ARG A 175 -19.13 8.83 -38.13
CA ARG A 175 -20.14 9.88 -38.03
C ARG A 175 -19.81 10.77 -36.84
N GLU A 176 -19.50 12.03 -37.12
CA GLU A 176 -19.38 13.07 -36.11
C GLU A 176 -20.72 13.21 -35.35
N PRO A 177 -20.72 13.24 -34.01
CA PRO A 177 -21.93 13.63 -33.29
C PRO A 177 -22.17 15.13 -33.47
N ASP A 178 -23.41 15.48 -33.85
CA ASP A 178 -23.90 16.84 -34.04
C ASP A 178 -23.47 17.78 -32.91
N SER A 179 -22.97 18.94 -33.31
CA SER A 179 -22.56 20.03 -32.43
C SER A 179 -23.76 20.55 -31.64
N VAL A 180 -23.68 20.51 -30.31
CA VAL A 180 -24.63 21.19 -29.42
C VAL A 180 -24.43 22.70 -29.57
N PRO A 181 -25.47 23.50 -29.88
CA PRO A 181 -25.33 24.95 -29.99
C PRO A 181 -25.14 25.59 -28.60
N PRO A 182 -24.41 26.72 -28.51
CA PRO A 182 -24.22 27.42 -27.24
C PRO A 182 -25.53 28.09 -26.77
N PRO A 183 -25.77 28.23 -25.46
CA PRO A 183 -26.88 29.03 -24.95
C PRO A 183 -26.67 30.52 -25.26
N SER A 184 -27.74 31.15 -25.73
CA SER A 184 -27.86 32.56 -26.09
C SER A 184 -27.70 33.51 -24.89
N GLU A 185 -26.90 34.56 -25.09
CA GLU A 185 -26.75 35.70 -24.20
C GLU A 185 -28.05 36.51 -24.08
N GLY A 186 -28.39 36.89 -22.85
CA GLY A 186 -29.39 37.91 -22.54
C GLY A 186 -28.80 38.90 -21.54
N GLU A 187 -28.48 40.09 -22.03
CA GLU A 187 -28.09 41.33 -21.31
C GLU A 187 -29.29 41.96 -20.52
N PRO A 188 -29.16 43.12 -19.82
CA PRO A 188 -28.75 43.22 -18.42
C PRO A 188 -29.72 44.07 -17.54
N ALA A 189 -29.34 44.20 -16.26
CA ALA A 189 -29.61 45.27 -15.27
C ALA A 189 -31.06 45.56 -14.81
N ASP A 190 -31.26 45.62 -13.48
CA ASP A 190 -31.61 46.87 -12.78
C ASP A 190 -31.60 46.67 -11.24
N ASP A 191 -30.59 47.29 -10.62
CA ASP A 191 -30.55 48.14 -9.43
C ASP A 191 -31.60 47.96 -8.30
N GLY A 192 -31.07 47.82 -7.08
CA GLY A 192 -31.85 47.79 -5.85
C GLY A 192 -30.98 47.85 -4.61
N GLU A 193 -30.40 49.04 -4.38
CA GLU A 193 -29.89 49.54 -3.10
C GLU A 193 -30.69 49.02 -1.88
N ASN A 194 -29.99 48.61 -0.82
CA ASN A 194 -30.19 49.22 0.51
C ASN A 194 -28.99 48.95 1.43
N ASP A 195 -28.53 50.07 1.95
CA ASP A 195 -27.44 50.33 2.88
C ASP A 195 -27.83 49.98 4.34
N ASP A 196 -26.82 50.07 5.19
CA ASP A 196 -26.86 50.33 6.64
C ASP A 196 -26.99 49.16 7.64
N GLY A 197 -25.92 48.99 8.42
CA GLY A 197 -26.10 48.65 9.85
C GLY A 197 -24.94 47.98 10.57
N ALA A 198 -23.84 48.69 10.81
CA ALA A 198 -22.94 48.43 11.95
C ALA A 198 -22.43 49.77 12.50
N PRO A 199 -21.88 49.85 13.74
CA PRO A 199 -22.22 49.25 15.03
C PRO A 199 -22.38 50.39 16.11
N PRO A 200 -22.38 50.20 17.46
CA PRO A 200 -21.12 49.97 18.20
C PRO A 200 -21.20 49.22 19.57
N GLN A 201 -20.02 48.74 20.00
CA GLN A 201 -19.44 48.69 21.36
C GLN A 201 -20.34 48.61 22.62
N GLY A 202 -20.07 47.61 23.47
CA GLY A 202 -20.50 47.56 24.87
C GLY A 202 -19.45 46.89 25.77
N SER A 203 -18.96 47.65 26.75
CA SER A 203 -17.93 47.33 27.74
C SER A 203 -18.51 46.83 29.08
N GLY A 204 -17.67 46.19 29.91
CA GLY A 204 -17.86 46.01 31.37
C GLY A 204 -18.11 44.56 31.80
N GLY A 205 -17.15 43.87 32.43
CA GLY A 205 -16.93 43.84 33.89
C GLY A 205 -17.49 42.50 34.43
N ARG A 206 -16.87 41.71 35.31
CA ARG A 206 -15.82 41.84 36.33
C ARG A 206 -15.09 40.50 36.45
#